data_AF-A0A7C9CJP8-F1
#
_entry.id   AF-A0A7C9CJP8-F1
#
_cell.length_a   1.000
_cell.length_b   1.000
_cell.length_c   1.000
_cell.angle_alpha   90.00
_cell.angle_beta   90.00
_cell.angle_gamma   90.00
#
_symmetry.space_group_name_H-M   'P 1'
#
loop_
_entity.id
_entity.type
_entity.pdbx_description
1 polymer ?
#
loop_
_entity_poly.entity_id
_entity_poly.type
_entity_poly.pdbx_seq_one_letter_code
_entity_poly.pdbx_strand_id
1 'polypeptide(L)'
;HKGDDIALVMGKCLEDWDLASKLYTVTVDNAASNNTACTALISEFKRHGRYLFSGGDLLHVRCIAHILNLVVWDGLKVVGKSVKCVRGAVRIIRQSTSRLERFQECAVVEKIESKASLSLDVPTRWNSTYKMFSTAFDVPAKGVEDTSLKQKKKWDRKHARA
;
A
#
# COMPACT_ATOMS: atom_id res chain seq x y z
N HIS A 1 5.23 -20.42 11.46
CA HIS A 1 6.26 -21.39 11.02
C HIS A 1 7.53 -21.12 11.81
N LYS A 2 8.20 -22.16 12.34
CA LYS A 2 9.50 -21.97 13.01
C LYS A 2 10.60 -21.87 11.96
N GLY A 3 11.64 -21.10 12.24
CA GLY A 3 12.75 -20.90 11.29
C GLY A 3 13.48 -22.20 10.96
N ASP A 4 13.67 -23.08 11.94
CA ASP A 4 14.35 -24.36 11.75
C ASP A 4 13.59 -25.29 10.79
N ASP A 5 12.25 -25.32 10.90
CA ASP A 5 11.40 -26.09 9.98
C ASP A 5 11.53 -25.56 8.53
N ILE A 6 11.61 -24.24 8.37
CA ILE A 6 11.82 -23.60 7.06
C ILE A 6 13.19 -23.97 6.50
N ALA A 7 14.24 -23.92 7.32
CA ALA A 7 15.60 -24.29 6.91
C ALA A 7 15.70 -25.75 6.48
N LEU A 8 15.06 -26.67 7.21
CA LEU A 8 15.03 -28.09 6.90
C LEU A 8 14.37 -28.35 5.53
N VAL A 9 13.19 -27.77 5.32
CA VAL A 9 12.46 -27.93 4.04
C VAL A 9 13.23 -27.29 2.90
N MET A 10 13.80 -26.09 3.11
CA MET A 10 14.59 -25.39 2.10
C MET A 10 15.85 -26.16 1.73
N GLY A 11 16.61 -26.65 2.71
CA GLY A 11 17.80 -27.47 2.48
C GLY A 11 17.48 -28.74 1.70
N LYS A 12 16.40 -29.44 2.05
CA LYS A 12 15.93 -30.60 1.29
C LYS A 12 15.60 -30.26 -0.16
N CYS A 13 14.85 -29.18 -0.40
CA CYS A 13 14.54 -28.75 -1.77
C CYS A 13 15.80 -28.41 -2.58
N LEU A 14 16.81 -27.80 -1.95
CA LEU A 14 18.08 -27.46 -2.60
C LEU A 14 18.91 -28.71 -2.95
N GLU A 15 18.90 -29.74 -2.11
CA GLU A 15 19.52 -31.04 -2.41
C GLU A 15 18.75 -31.78 -3.51
N ASP A 16 17.42 -31.86 -3.40
CA ASP A 16 16.55 -32.52 -4.39
C ASP A 16 16.70 -31.89 -5.79
N TRP A 17 17.06 -30.60 -5.87
CA TRP A 17 17.26 -29.87 -7.14
C TRP A 17 18.73 -29.77 -7.57
N ASP A 18 19.68 -30.38 -6.86
CA ASP A 18 21.13 -30.25 -7.11
C ASP A 18 21.59 -28.77 -7.16
N LEU A 19 21.02 -27.95 -6.28
CA LEU A 19 21.34 -26.53 -6.13
C LEU A 19 22.10 -26.22 -4.83
N ALA A 20 22.23 -27.17 -3.91
CA ALA A 20 22.90 -26.97 -2.63
C ALA A 20 24.36 -26.47 -2.79
N SER A 21 25.08 -26.92 -3.81
CA SER A 21 26.45 -26.47 -4.13
C SER A 21 26.51 -25.15 -4.92
N LYS A 22 25.38 -24.67 -5.43
CA LYS A 22 25.24 -23.49 -6.30
C LYS A 22 24.52 -22.33 -5.60
N LEU A 23 24.17 -22.49 -4.32
CA LEU A 23 23.46 -21.49 -3.55
C LEU A 23 24.37 -20.29 -3.25
N TYR A 24 23.93 -19.11 -3.67
CA TYR A 24 24.67 -17.86 -3.44
C TYR A 24 23.96 -16.96 -2.44
N THR A 25 22.71 -16.59 -2.73
CA THR A 25 21.83 -15.82 -1.84
C THR A 25 20.41 -16.38 -1.83
N VAL A 26 19.68 -16.04 -0.77
CA VAL A 26 18.28 -16.34 -0.53
C VAL A 26 17.58 -15.03 -0.23
N THR A 27 16.55 -14.71 -1.02
CA THR A 27 15.71 -13.52 -0.77
C THR A 27 14.42 -13.93 -0.09
N VAL A 28 14.18 -13.41 1.12
CA VAL A 28 13.01 -13.71 1.95
C VAL A 28 12.42 -12.42 2.53
N ASP A 29 11.16 -12.46 2.95
CA ASP A 29 10.52 -11.31 3.58
C ASP A 29 11.12 -11.01 4.97
N ASN A 30 10.82 -9.83 5.52
CA ASN A 30 11.45 -9.32 6.73
C ASN A 30 10.82 -9.89 8.01
N ALA A 31 10.71 -11.21 8.11
CA ALA A 31 10.15 -11.93 9.26
C ALA A 31 11.26 -12.54 10.12
N ALA A 32 11.11 -12.48 11.45
CA ALA A 32 12.10 -13.01 12.39
C ALA A 32 12.39 -14.50 12.17
N SER A 33 11.38 -15.29 11.80
CA SER A 33 11.55 -16.71 11.46
C SER A 33 12.52 -16.94 10.31
N ASN A 34 12.61 -16.01 9.35
CA ASN A 34 13.48 -16.15 8.19
C ASN A 34 14.94 -15.86 8.54
N ASN A 35 15.19 -14.98 9.51
CA ASN A 35 16.52 -14.81 10.07
C ASN A 35 17.01 -16.13 10.68
N THR A 36 16.18 -16.76 11.52
CA THR A 36 16.50 -18.07 12.10
C THR A 36 16.69 -19.13 11.02
N ALA A 37 15.83 -19.16 9.99
CA ALA A 37 15.95 -20.11 8.89
C ALA A 37 17.27 -19.97 8.12
N CYS A 38 17.67 -18.75 7.77
CA CYS A 38 18.92 -18.51 7.07
C CYS A 38 20.14 -18.90 7.94
N THR A 39 20.12 -18.56 9.23
CA THR A 39 21.20 -18.95 10.16
C THR A 39 21.31 -20.47 10.32
N ALA A 40 20.18 -21.16 10.42
CA ALA A 40 20.13 -22.61 10.49
C ALA A 40 20.66 -23.24 9.19
N LEU A 41 20.25 -22.72 8.03
CA LEU A 41 20.73 -23.18 6.72
C LEU A 41 22.24 -22.99 6.56
N ILE A 42 22.79 -21.84 6.96
CA ILE A 42 24.25 -21.59 6.96
C ILE A 42 24.98 -22.63 7.82
N SER A 43 24.45 -22.90 9.02
CA SER A 43 25.06 -23.86 9.95
C SER A 43 25.05 -25.28 9.39
N GLU A 44 23.95 -25.65 8.74
CA GLU A 44 23.76 -26.94 8.07
C GLU A 44 24.75 -27.11 6.90
N PHE A 45 24.86 -26.09 6.04
CA PHE A 45 25.76 -26.09 4.89
C PHE A 45 27.22 -26.16 5.32
N LYS A 46 27.61 -25.42 6.37
CA LYS A 46 28.96 -25.53 6.98
C LYS A 46 29.24 -26.94 7.49
N ARG A 47 28.28 -27.56 8.19
CA ARG A 47 28.40 -28.93 8.72
C ARG A 47 28.59 -29.97 7.60
N HIS A 48 27.96 -29.75 6.44
CA HIS A 48 28.10 -30.61 5.26
C HIS A 48 29.26 -30.24 4.34
N GLY A 49 30.11 -29.27 4.72
CA GLY A 49 31.24 -28.84 3.91
C GLY A 49 30.83 -28.20 2.56
N ARG A 50 29.61 -27.63 2.49
CA ARG A 50 29.12 -26.94 1.30
C ARG A 50 29.81 -25.58 1.17
N TYR A 51 30.06 -25.18 -0.08
CA TYR A 51 30.58 -23.84 -0.36
C TYR A 51 29.54 -22.79 0.02
N LEU A 52 29.97 -21.77 0.76
CA LEU A 52 29.17 -20.59 1.09
C LEU A 52 29.98 -19.35 0.74
N PHE A 53 29.45 -18.52 -0.14
CA PHE A 53 30.08 -17.26 -0.49
C PHE A 53 30.23 -16.36 0.74
N SER A 54 31.41 -15.78 0.94
CA SER A 54 31.75 -14.97 2.12
C SER A 54 31.39 -15.66 3.45
N GLY A 55 31.52 -16.99 3.54
CA GLY A 55 31.20 -17.74 4.75
C GLY A 55 29.71 -17.76 5.13
N GLY A 56 28.82 -17.31 4.23
CA GLY A 56 27.38 -17.22 4.42
C GLY A 56 26.87 -15.82 4.80
N ASP A 57 27.75 -14.84 5.01
CA ASP A 57 27.38 -13.51 5.50
C ASP A 57 26.42 -12.75 4.56
N LEU A 58 26.50 -13.06 3.27
CA LEU A 58 25.66 -12.46 2.23
C LEU A 58 24.49 -13.34 1.80
N LEU A 59 24.29 -14.50 2.46
CA LEU A 59 23.24 -15.44 2.08
C LEU A 59 21.86 -14.82 2.22
N HIS A 60 21.60 -14.08 3.30
CA HIS A 60 20.27 -13.52 3.56
C HIS A 60 20.11 -12.13 2.95
N VAL A 61 19.33 -12.05 1.87
CA VAL A 61 18.88 -10.79 1.28
C VAL A 61 17.43 -10.53 1.69
N ARG A 62 17.14 -9.34 2.23
CA ARG A 62 15.75 -8.98 2.58
C ARG A 62 14.99 -8.52 1.35
N CYS A 63 13.72 -8.91 1.26
CA CYS A 63 12.84 -8.52 0.16
C CYS A 63 12.53 -7.00 0.18
N ILE A 64 13.03 -6.28 -0.82
CA ILE A 64 12.79 -4.82 -0.99
C ILE A 64 11.29 -4.52 -1.10
N ALA A 65 10.51 -5.34 -1.82
CA ALA A 65 9.08 -5.13 -1.95
C ALA A 65 8.36 -5.19 -0.60
N HIS A 66 8.81 -6.08 0.30
CA HIS A 66 8.29 -6.15 1.66
C HIS A 66 8.71 -4.92 2.50
N ILE A 67 9.96 -4.49 2.39
CA ILE A 67 10.45 -3.28 3.08
C ILE A 67 9.63 -2.05 2.65
N LEU A 68 9.41 -1.87 1.34
CA LEU A 68 8.56 -0.79 0.81
C LEU A 68 7.14 -0.88 1.36
N ASN A 69 6.55 -2.08 1.42
CA ASN A 69 5.24 -2.28 2.01
C ASN A 69 5.21 -1.85 3.49
N LEU A 70 6.23 -2.17 4.29
CA LEU A 70 6.34 -1.72 5.69
C LEU A 70 6.39 -0.19 5.78
N VAL A 71 7.22 0.46 4.96
CA VAL A 71 7.34 1.93 4.92
C VAL A 71 6.01 2.58 4.56
N VAL A 72 5.32 2.06 3.54
CA VAL A 72 4.01 2.59 3.12
C VAL A 72 2.98 2.44 4.22
N TRP A 73 2.91 1.28 4.89
CA TRP A 73 1.96 1.09 6.00
C TRP A 73 2.23 2.04 7.15
N ASP A 74 3.50 2.29 7.48
CA ASP A 74 3.85 3.22 8.54
C ASP A 74 3.48 4.66 8.18
N GLY A 75 3.76 5.08 6.95
CA GLY A 75 3.31 6.37 6.42
C GLY A 75 1.79 6.52 6.43
N LEU A 76 1.04 5.47 6.07
CA LEU A 76 -0.43 5.48 6.09
C LEU A 76 -1.01 5.63 7.50
N LYS A 77 -0.30 5.22 8.56
CA LYS A 77 -0.74 5.47 9.95
C LYS A 77 -0.71 6.97 10.27
N VAL A 78 0.33 7.68 9.85
CA VAL A 78 0.48 9.13 10.07
C VAL A 78 -0.65 9.91 9.41
N VAL A 79 -1.01 9.54 8.16
CA VAL A 79 -2.09 10.20 7.40
C VAL A 79 -3.46 9.53 7.58
N GLY A 80 -3.62 8.65 8.57
CA GLY A 80 -4.79 7.80 8.73
C GLY A 80 -6.12 8.56 8.83
N LYS A 81 -6.12 9.78 9.39
CA LYS A 81 -7.30 10.66 9.44
C LYS A 81 -7.73 11.08 8.03
N SER A 82 -6.81 11.60 7.21
CA SER A 82 -7.08 12.00 5.83
C SER A 82 -7.58 10.80 5.00
N VAL A 83 -6.97 9.63 5.19
CA VAL A 83 -7.39 8.39 4.53
C VAL A 83 -8.83 8.04 4.87
N LYS A 84 -9.23 8.11 6.14
CA LYS A 84 -10.62 7.88 6.56
C LYS A 84 -11.59 8.92 5.99
N CYS A 85 -11.21 10.19 5.95
CA CYS A 85 -12.04 11.26 5.40
C CYS A 85 -12.31 11.05 3.90
N VAL A 86 -11.26 10.87 3.08
CA VAL A 86 -11.40 10.64 1.63
C VAL A 86 -12.20 9.37 1.37
N ARG A 87 -11.89 8.27 2.08
CA ARG A 87 -12.64 7.01 1.98
C ARG A 87 -14.13 7.20 2.28
N GLY A 88 -14.45 7.96 3.33
CA GLY A 88 -15.82 8.27 3.70
C GLY A 88 -16.57 9.02 2.60
N ALA A 89 -15.95 10.07 2.04
CA ALA A 89 -16.53 10.85 0.94
C ALA A 89 -16.76 9.98 -0.31
N VAL A 90 -15.73 9.23 -0.74
CA VAL A 90 -15.81 8.33 -1.90
C VAL A 90 -16.90 7.27 -1.70
N ARG A 91 -17.01 6.70 -0.49
CA ARG A 91 -18.05 5.73 -0.16
C ARG A 91 -19.46 6.33 -0.28
N ILE A 92 -19.68 7.55 0.22
CA ILE A 92 -20.99 8.21 0.15
C ILE A 92 -21.39 8.51 -1.30
N ILE A 93 -20.46 9.06 -2.08
CA ILE A 93 -20.67 9.42 -3.49
C ILE A 93 -21.02 8.16 -4.31
N ARG A 94 -20.29 7.06 -4.09
CA ARG A 94 -20.48 5.80 -4.81
C ARG A 94 -21.63 4.93 -4.30
N GLN A 95 -22.31 5.33 -3.23
CA GLN A 95 -23.36 4.52 -2.61
C GLN A 95 -24.60 4.34 -3.50
N SER A 96 -24.87 5.29 -4.40
CA SER A 96 -25.96 5.20 -5.38
C SER A 96 -25.61 5.91 -6.69
N THR A 97 -26.25 5.50 -7.78
CA THR A 97 -26.10 6.13 -9.10
C THR A 97 -26.45 7.62 -9.05
N SER A 98 -27.56 7.97 -8.39
CA SER A 98 -28.01 9.36 -8.25
C SER A 98 -27.00 10.29 -7.56
N ARG A 99 -26.25 9.78 -6.57
CA ARG A 99 -25.22 10.56 -5.88
C ARG A 99 -23.97 10.74 -6.75
N LEU A 100 -23.62 9.71 -7.51
CA LEU A 100 -22.51 9.76 -8.46
C LEU A 100 -22.81 10.73 -9.61
N GLU A 101 -24.01 10.69 -10.18
CA GLU A 101 -24.48 11.62 -11.21
C GLU A 101 -24.45 13.06 -10.70
N ARG A 102 -25.01 13.31 -9.50
CA ARG A 102 -24.98 14.63 -8.89
C ARG A 102 -23.56 15.13 -8.60
N PHE A 103 -22.65 14.23 -8.22
CA PHE A 103 -21.24 14.57 -8.08
C PHE A 103 -20.59 14.93 -9.42
N GLN A 104 -20.89 14.20 -10.49
CA GLN A 104 -20.41 14.48 -11.85
C GLN A 104 -20.95 15.83 -12.37
N GLU A 105 -22.23 16.14 -12.13
CA GLU A 105 -22.81 17.45 -12.43
C GLU A 105 -22.06 18.58 -11.71
N CYS A 106 -21.81 18.42 -10.40
CA CYS A 106 -20.98 19.36 -9.64
C CYS A 106 -19.57 19.50 -10.24
N ALA A 107 -18.93 18.39 -10.62
CA ALA A 107 -17.60 18.41 -11.21
C ALA A 107 -17.56 19.18 -12.54
N VAL A 108 -18.60 19.06 -13.37
CA VAL A 108 -18.75 19.84 -14.61
C VAL A 108 -18.90 21.33 -14.31
N VAL A 109 -19.74 21.70 -13.33
CA VAL A 109 -19.95 23.10 -12.90
C VAL A 109 -18.64 23.73 -12.40
N GLU A 110 -17.86 22.98 -11.62
CA GLU A 110 -16.56 23.40 -11.11
C GLU A 110 -15.42 23.28 -12.14
N LYS A 111 -15.74 22.93 -13.40
CA LYS A 111 -14.78 22.81 -14.51
C LYS A 111 -13.62 21.85 -14.21
N ILE A 112 -13.94 20.74 -13.55
CA ILE A 112 -13.01 19.66 -13.27
C ILE A 112 -12.76 18.89 -14.57
N GLU A 113 -11.56 19.03 -15.14
CA GLU A 113 -11.17 18.40 -16.42
C GLU A 113 -10.81 16.90 -16.28
N SER A 114 -10.86 16.36 -15.07
CA SER A 114 -10.47 14.98 -14.80
C SER A 114 -11.51 13.98 -15.27
N LYS A 115 -11.06 13.01 -16.08
CA LYS A 115 -11.86 11.86 -16.51
C LYS A 115 -11.75 10.67 -15.54
N ALA A 116 -11.03 10.84 -14.43
CA ALA A 116 -10.75 9.74 -13.52
C ALA A 116 -12.00 9.35 -12.71
N SER A 117 -12.34 8.06 -12.71
CA SER A 117 -13.48 7.55 -11.95
C SER A 117 -13.09 7.29 -10.50
N LEU A 118 -13.75 7.94 -9.54
CA LEU A 118 -13.52 7.70 -8.10
C LEU A 118 -13.56 6.20 -7.79
N SER A 119 -12.52 5.67 -7.14
CA SER A 119 -12.45 4.27 -6.72
C SER A 119 -12.37 4.16 -5.20
N LEU A 120 -13.22 3.32 -4.59
CA LEU A 120 -13.08 3.00 -3.17
C LEU A 120 -11.87 2.07 -2.98
N ASP A 121 -11.06 2.33 -1.95
CA ASP A 121 -9.92 1.49 -1.63
C ASP A 121 -10.32 0.16 -0.95
N VAL A 122 -9.38 -0.76 -0.95
CA VAL A 122 -9.38 -1.98 -0.15
C VAL A 122 -8.42 -1.74 1.02
N PRO A 123 -8.90 -1.58 2.27
CA PRO A 123 -8.07 -1.12 3.39
C PRO A 123 -6.83 -1.96 3.71
N THR A 124 -6.79 -3.21 3.25
CA THR A 124 -5.65 -4.14 3.42
C THR A 124 -4.64 -4.09 2.27
N ARG A 125 -4.88 -3.26 1.23
CA ARG A 125 -4.04 -3.15 0.04
C ARG A 125 -3.67 -1.70 -0.23
N TRP A 126 -2.46 -1.31 0.18
CA TRP A 126 -1.99 0.08 0.09
C TRP A 126 -2.05 0.69 -1.32
N ASN A 127 -1.85 -0.13 -2.36
CA ASN A 127 -1.89 0.32 -3.76
C ASN A 127 -3.30 0.79 -4.17
N SER A 128 -4.35 0.23 -3.58
CA SER A 128 -5.73 0.70 -3.78
C SER A 128 -6.01 2.00 -3.04
N THR A 129 -5.43 2.19 -1.84
CA THR A 129 -5.46 3.47 -1.13
C THR A 129 -4.79 4.55 -1.94
N TYR A 130 -3.60 4.27 -2.50
CA TYR A 130 -2.90 5.19 -3.40
C TYR A 130 -3.77 5.58 -4.61
N LYS A 131 -4.40 4.62 -5.29
CA LYS A 131 -5.30 4.91 -6.42
C LYS A 131 -6.50 5.79 -6.03
N MET A 132 -7.12 5.52 -4.88
CA MET A 132 -8.21 6.36 -4.35
C MET A 132 -7.73 7.80 -4.13
N PHE A 133 -6.54 7.97 -3.54
CA PHE A 133 -5.96 9.30 -3.31
C PHE A 133 -5.56 10.01 -4.60
N SER A 134 -4.86 9.33 -5.51
CA SER A 134 -4.49 9.89 -6.81
C SER A 134 -5.74 10.37 -7.52
N THR A 135 -6.78 9.55 -7.61
CA THR A 135 -8.03 9.92 -8.26
C THR A 135 -8.72 11.10 -7.55
N ALA A 136 -8.77 11.09 -6.22
CA ALA A 136 -9.40 12.17 -5.46
C ALA A 136 -8.62 13.49 -5.56
N PHE A 137 -7.30 13.43 -5.75
CA PHE A 137 -6.44 14.59 -5.97
C PHE A 137 -6.53 15.10 -7.42
N ASP A 138 -6.57 14.17 -8.38
CA ASP A 138 -6.65 14.46 -9.80
C ASP A 138 -8.00 15.05 -10.19
N VAL A 139 -9.08 14.80 -9.43
CA VAL A 139 -10.31 15.58 -9.47
C VAL A 139 -9.95 16.96 -8.90
N PRO A 140 -9.61 17.98 -9.73
CA PRO A 140 -8.95 19.16 -9.23
C PRO A 140 -9.93 19.92 -8.34
N ALA A 141 -9.53 20.19 -7.09
CA ALA A 141 -10.14 21.25 -6.30
C ALA A 141 -9.69 22.62 -6.86
N LYS A 142 -9.95 22.89 -8.15
CA LYS A 142 -9.80 24.25 -8.70
C LYS A 142 -11.03 25.04 -8.28
N GLY A 143 -11.04 25.51 -7.03
CA GLY A 143 -12.13 26.36 -6.56
C GLY A 143 -12.42 26.35 -5.06
N VAL A 144 -11.45 26.11 -4.17
CA VAL A 144 -11.64 26.52 -2.76
C VAL A 144 -11.39 28.03 -2.65
N GLU A 145 -12.12 28.83 -3.44
CA GLU A 145 -12.56 30.13 -2.94
C GLU A 145 -13.79 29.82 -2.10
N ASP A 146 -13.69 30.04 -0.80
CA ASP A 146 -14.72 29.86 0.22
C ASP A 146 -16.16 30.04 -0.30
N THR A 147 -16.75 28.94 -0.78
CA THR A 147 -18.12 28.89 -1.30
C THR A 147 -19.13 28.98 -0.15
N SER A 148 -18.69 28.74 1.10
CA SER A 148 -19.51 28.95 2.30
C SER A 148 -19.83 30.44 2.50
N LEU A 149 -18.88 31.34 2.23
CA LEU A 149 -19.11 32.79 2.23
C LEU A 149 -20.04 33.24 1.09
N LYS A 150 -19.97 32.64 -0.09
CA LYS A 150 -20.86 32.97 -1.23
C LYS A 150 -22.28 32.45 -1.01
N GLN A 151 -22.44 31.25 -0.45
CA GLN A 151 -23.75 30.67 -0.12
C GLN A 151 -24.42 31.40 1.05
N LYS A 152 -23.66 31.77 2.10
CA LYS A 152 -24.16 32.62 3.20
C LYS A 152 -24.60 33.99 2.71
N LYS A 153 -23.78 34.69 1.90
CA LYS A 153 -24.14 35.97 1.26
C LYS A 153 -25.34 35.87 0.30
N LYS A 154 -25.62 34.70 -0.25
CA LYS A 154 -26.79 34.46 -1.12
C LYS A 154 -28.04 34.16 -0.30
N TRP A 155 -27.91 33.46 0.84
CA TRP A 155 -28.98 33.22 1.79
C TRP A 155 -29.40 34.52 2.50
N ASP A 156 -28.45 35.30 2.99
CA ASP A 156 -28.70 36.59 3.66
C ASP A 156 -29.39 37.59 2.71
N ARG A 157 -28.97 37.66 1.44
CA ARG A 157 -29.61 38.51 0.41
C ARG A 157 -31.04 38.08 0.07
N LYS A 158 -31.36 36.80 0.18
CA LYS A 158 -32.70 36.27 -0.13
C LYS A 158 -33.69 36.51 1.01
N HIS A 159 -33.21 36.74 2.23
CA HIS A 159 -34.02 36.93 3.44
C HIS A 159 -33.91 38.34 4.04
N ALA A 160 -33.16 39.27 3.43
CA ALA A 160 -33.10 40.67 3.83
C ALA A 160 -34.24 41.55 3.27
N ARG A 161 -35.29 40.94 2.68
CA ARG A 161 -36.50 41.63 2.16
C ARG A 161 -37.80 40.97 2.64
N ALA A 162 -37.82 40.58 3.91
CA ALA A 162 -39.03 40.38 4.72
C ALA A 162 -38.93 41.35 5.91
#